data_AF-A0A9E1JDU6-F1
#
_entry.id   AF-A0A9E1JDU6-F1
#
_cell.length_a   1.000
_cell.length_b   1.000
_cell.length_c   1.000
_cell.angle_alpha   90.00
_cell.angle_beta   90.00
_cell.angle_gamma   90.00
#
_symmetry.space_group_name_H-M   'P 1'
#
loop_
_entity.id
_entity.type
_entity.pdbx_description
1 polymer ?
#
loop_
_entity_poly.entity_id
_entity_poly.type
_entity_poly.pdbx_seq_one_letter_code
_entity_poly.pdbx_strand_id
1 'polypeptide(L)'
;MLNVYLSGEIHSDWRKEIIELCKKENLSVIFTSPITNHEDSDNCGVEILGSEEKNFWKDNKGAKINSIKTKKSIQDCDVMIVKFGEKYKQWNAAFDAGY
;
A
#
# COMPACT_ATOMS: atom_id res chain seq x y z
N MET A 1 12.11 15.99 -5.02
CA MET A 1 11.43 14.86 -5.68
C MET A 1 10.10 14.71 -4.97
N LEU A 2 8.99 14.73 -5.69
CA LEU A 2 7.64 14.68 -5.09
C LEU A 2 7.37 13.26 -4.60
N ASN A 3 7.03 13.08 -3.32
CA ASN A 3 6.66 11.78 -2.76
C ASN A 3 5.16 11.55 -2.96
N VAL A 4 4.79 10.51 -3.70
CA VAL A 4 3.40 10.19 -4.02
C VAL A 4 3.04 8.82 -3.45
N TYR A 5 1.95 8.75 -2.67
CA TYR A 5 1.40 7.49 -2.16
C TYR A 5 0.19 7.05 -3.00
N LEU A 6 0.23 5.82 -3.53
CA LEU A 6 -0.79 5.24 -4.41
C LEU A 6 -1.67 4.22 -3.66
N SER A 7 -2.85 4.65 -3.21
CA SER A 7 -3.80 3.82 -2.45
C SER A 7 -4.96 3.28 -3.29
N GLY A 8 -5.54 2.18 -2.82
CA GLY A 8 -6.80 1.62 -3.31
C GLY A 8 -6.67 0.45 -4.27
N GLU A 9 -7.52 0.45 -5.29
CA GLU A 9 -7.76 -0.63 -6.27
C GLU A 9 -6.52 -1.49 -6.60
N ILE A 10 -6.62 -2.82 -6.49
CA ILE A 10 -5.49 -3.78 -6.69
C ILE A 10 -5.73 -4.79 -7.82
N HIS A 11 -6.86 -4.72 -8.52
CA HIS A 11 -7.25 -5.67 -9.56
C HIS A 11 -6.93 -5.17 -10.98
N SER A 12 -6.27 -4.02 -11.12
CA SER A 12 -5.78 -3.47 -12.38
C SER A 12 -4.33 -3.00 -12.27
N ASP A 13 -3.70 -2.77 -13.42
CA ASP A 13 -2.30 -2.32 -13.52
C ASP A 13 -2.12 -0.80 -13.41
N TRP A 14 -3.13 -0.04 -12.97
CA TRP A 14 -3.12 1.43 -12.99
C TRP A 14 -1.92 2.08 -12.27
N ARG A 15 -1.41 1.44 -11.21
CA ARG A 15 -0.21 1.92 -10.51
C ARG A 15 1.02 1.83 -11.41
N LYS A 16 1.15 0.76 -12.19
CA LYS A 16 2.24 0.62 -13.16
C LYS A 16 2.08 1.67 -14.25
N GLU A 17 0.87 1.84 -14.78
CA GLU A 17 0.58 2.82 -15.83
C GLU A 17 0.98 4.24 -15.41
N ILE A 18 0.56 4.71 -14.22
CA ILE A 18 0.90 6.06 -13.75
C ILE A 18 2.41 6.22 -13.50
N ILE A 19 3.07 5.18 -12.96
CA ILE A 19 4.53 5.18 -12.74
C ILE A 19 5.26 5.30 -14.08
N GLU A 20 4.90 4.49 -15.08
CA GLU A 20 5.55 4.50 -16.40
C GLU A 20 5.28 5.79 -17.18
N LEU A 21 4.08 6.37 -17.08
CA LEU A 21 3.78 7.67 -17.66
C LEU A 21 4.62 8.78 -17.03
N CYS A 22 4.74 8.82 -15.69
CA CYS A 22 5.57 9.82 -15.02
C CYS A 22 7.06 9.66 -15.37
N LYS A 23 7.55 8.43 -15.53
CA LYS A 23 8.91 8.18 -16.03
C LYS A 23 9.10 8.67 -17.46
N LYS A 24 8.15 8.39 -18.36
CA LYS A 24 8.19 8.82 -19.76
C LYS A 24 8.23 10.35 -19.89
N GLU A 25 7.47 11.05 -19.05
CA GLU A 25 7.44 12.52 -19.00
C GLU A 25 8.60 13.10 -18.16
N ASN A 26 9.54 12.27 -17.70
CA ASN A 26 10.72 12.65 -16.92
C ASN A 26 10.37 13.46 -15.64
N LEU A 27 9.26 13.10 -14.99
CA LEU A 27 8.81 13.75 -13.77
C LEU A 27 9.62 13.25 -12.57
N SER A 28 10.06 14.18 -11.72
CA SER A 28 10.82 13.90 -10.50
C SER A 28 9.89 13.45 -9.36
N VAL A 29 9.42 12.19 -9.42
CA VAL A 29 8.44 11.61 -8.48
C VAL A 29 8.95 10.29 -7.89
N ILE A 30 8.76 10.09 -6.59
CA ILE A 30 8.94 8.81 -5.89
C ILE A 30 7.56 8.27 -5.55
N PHE A 31 7.31 7.01 -5.91
CA PHE A 31 6.05 6.36 -5.60
C PHE A 31 6.19 5.37 -4.45
N THR A 32 5.21 5.37 -3.55
CA THR A 32 5.01 4.35 -2.52
C THR A 32 3.58 3.80 -2.60
N SER A 33 3.37 2.57 -2.13
CA SER A 33 2.06 1.93 -2.12
C SER A 33 2.00 0.81 -1.07
N PRO A 34 0.80 0.30 -0.75
CA PRO A 34 0.66 -0.97 -0.05
C PRO A 34 1.36 -2.12 -0.76
N ILE A 35 1.69 -3.18 -0.02
CA ILE A 35 2.10 -4.45 -0.60
C ILE A 35 0.88 -5.11 -1.25
N THR A 36 0.97 -5.36 -2.55
CA THR A 36 -0.12 -6.00 -3.32
C THR A 36 0.07 -7.51 -3.48
N ASN A 37 1.25 -8.04 -3.18
CA ASN A 37 1.45 -9.47 -3.08
C ASN A 37 0.81 -9.97 -1.78
N HIS A 38 -0.20 -10.82 -1.91
CA HIS A 38 -0.92 -11.38 -0.77
C HIS A 38 0.01 -12.13 0.19
N GLU A 39 0.89 -12.98 -0.32
CA GLU A 39 1.77 -13.81 0.52
C GLU A 39 2.75 -12.94 1.32
N ASP A 40 3.42 -12.00 0.66
CA ASP A 40 4.36 -11.07 1.32
C ASP A 40 3.63 -10.21 2.37
N SER A 41 2.42 -9.76 2.05
CA SER A 41 1.61 -8.94 2.96
C SER A 41 1.18 -9.73 4.20
N ASP A 42 0.72 -10.96 4.03
CA ASP A 42 0.18 -11.79 5.10
C ASP A 42 1.30 -12.35 5.99
N ASN A 43 2.46 -12.67 5.41
CA ASN A 43 3.58 -13.29 6.13
C ASN A 43 4.58 -12.29 6.71
N CYS A 44 4.55 -10.99 6.34
CA CYS A 44 5.56 -10.02 6.79
C CYS A 44 5.74 -9.99 8.32
N GLY A 45 4.66 -10.17 9.07
CA GLY A 45 4.65 -10.26 10.52
C GLY A 45 5.58 -11.34 11.07
N VAL A 46 5.45 -12.55 10.53
CA VAL A 46 6.20 -13.73 11.00
C VAL A 46 7.60 -13.81 10.41
N GLU A 47 7.81 -13.26 9.21
CA GLU A 47 9.14 -13.17 8.60
C GLU A 47 10.04 -12.18 9.34
N ILE A 48 9.50 -11.05 9.80
CA ILE A 48 10.29 -10.00 10.45
C ILE A 48 10.43 -10.25 11.96
N LEU A 49 9.36 -10.67 12.64
CA LEU A 49 9.29 -10.75 14.10
C LEU A 49 9.26 -12.19 14.65
N GLY A 50 9.44 -13.19 13.77
CA GLY A 50 9.40 -14.60 14.12
C GLY A 50 8.00 -15.21 14.08
N SER A 51 7.97 -16.54 13.97
CA SER A 51 6.77 -17.35 13.81
C SER A 51 5.77 -17.22 14.96
N GLU A 52 4.54 -17.63 14.69
CA GLU A 52 3.43 -17.66 15.64
C GLU A 52 2.76 -19.03 15.60
N GLU A 53 2.33 -19.53 16.76
CA GLU A 53 1.66 -20.84 16.86
C GLU A 53 0.21 -20.79 16.38
N LYS A 54 -0.45 -19.63 16.56
CA LYS A 54 -1.86 -19.44 16.19
C LYS A 54 -1.96 -18.50 15.00
N ASN A 55 -2.76 -18.88 14.01
CA ASN A 55 -3.04 -18.04 12.83
C ASN A 55 -3.53 -16.64 13.19
N PHE A 56 -4.34 -16.49 14.23
CA PHE A 56 -4.77 -15.18 14.71
C PHE A 56 -3.59 -14.24 15.01
N TRP A 57 -2.53 -14.73 15.65
CA TRP A 57 -1.36 -13.91 15.98
C TRP A 57 -0.48 -13.63 14.77
N LYS A 58 -0.38 -14.59 13.84
CA LYS A 58 0.24 -14.38 12.53
C LYS A 58 -0.44 -13.20 11.81
N ASP A 59 -1.76 -13.26 11.65
CA ASP A 59 -2.54 -12.25 10.94
C ASP A 59 -2.47 -10.89 11.65
N ASN A 60 -2.59 -10.88 12.98
CA ASN A 60 -2.50 -9.66 13.78
C ASN A 60 -1.09 -9.02 13.70
N LYS A 61 -0.01 -9.81 13.66
CA LYS A 61 1.34 -9.29 13.42
C LYS A 61 1.44 -8.64 12.03
N GLY A 62 1.04 -9.36 10.98
CA GLY A 62 1.07 -8.86 9.61
C GLY A 62 0.28 -7.56 9.45
N ALA A 63 -0.95 -7.54 9.98
CA ALA A 63 -1.80 -6.35 9.97
C ALA A 63 -1.15 -5.13 10.68
N LYS A 64 -0.51 -5.33 11.83
CA LYS A 64 0.16 -4.23 12.55
C LYS A 64 1.38 -3.69 11.81
N ILE A 65 2.20 -4.55 11.22
CA ILE A 65 3.36 -4.12 10.42
C ILE A 65 2.88 -3.33 9.20
N ASN A 66 1.90 -3.85 8.47
CA ASN A 66 1.32 -3.16 7.32
C ASN A 66 0.71 -1.81 7.74
N SER A 67 0.04 -1.74 8.89
CA SER A 67 -0.49 -0.47 9.41
C SER A 67 0.59 0.56 9.69
N ILE A 68 1.71 0.17 10.30
CA ILE A 68 2.85 1.07 10.55
C ILE A 68 3.42 1.58 9.22
N LYS A 69 3.66 0.66 8.27
CA LYS A 69 4.19 0.99 6.95
C LYS A 69 3.28 1.97 6.20
N THR A 70 1.98 1.67 6.13
CA THR A 70 0.99 2.52 5.45
C THR A 70 0.92 3.89 6.09
N LYS A 71 0.81 3.99 7.43
CA LYS A 71 0.78 5.28 8.12
C LYS A 71 2.03 6.10 7.86
N LYS A 72 3.20 5.46 7.90
CA LYS A 72 4.47 6.14 7.61
C LYS A 72 4.51 6.66 6.17
N SER A 73 4.12 5.84 5.18
CA SER A 73 4.08 6.26 3.78
C SER A 73 3.10 7.40 3.53
N ILE A 74 1.93 7.41 4.19
CA ILE A 74 0.96 8.51 4.08
C ILE A 74 1.54 9.78 4.72
N GLN A 75 2.14 9.69 5.91
CA GLN A 75 2.77 10.84 6.57
C GLN A 75 3.93 11.45 5.77
N ASP A 76 4.67 10.62 5.03
CA ASP A 76 5.84 11.05 4.26
C ASP A 76 5.51 11.52 2.85
N CYS A 77 4.29 11.28 2.37
CA CYS A 77 3.91 11.69 1.02
C CYS A 77 3.53 13.18 0.97
N ASP A 78 3.91 13.84 -0.12
CA ASP A 78 3.46 15.18 -0.45
C ASP A 78 2.05 15.16 -1.07
N VAL A 79 1.75 14.08 -1.81
CA VAL A 79 0.47 13.87 -2.50
C VAL A 79 0.04 12.42 -2.36
N MET A 80 -1.22 12.20 -2.01
CA MET A 80 -1.85 10.90 -2.05
C MET A 80 -2.82 10.80 -3.23
N ILE A 81 -2.73 9.71 -3.99
CA ILE A 81 -3.66 9.36 -5.06
C ILE A 81 -4.42 8.11 -4.63
N VAL A 82 -5.74 8.23 -4.49
CA VAL A 82 -6.61 7.12 -4.09
C VAL A 82 -7.49 6.72 -5.28
N LYS A 83 -7.35 5.48 -5.74
CA LYS A 83 -8.21 4.92 -6.78
C LYS A 83 -9.28 4.01 -6.19
N PHE A 84 -10.53 4.36 -6.39
CA PHE A 84 -11.67 3.49 -6.09
C PHE A 84 -12.00 2.66 -7.34
N GLY A 85 -12.01 1.33 -7.19
CA GLY A 85 -12.47 0.45 -8.26
C GLY A 85 -13.97 0.55 -8.49
N GLU A 86 -14.42 0.32 -9.72
CA GLU A 86 -15.85 0.40 -10.08
C GLU A 86 -16.70 -0.64 -9.33
N LYS A 87 -16.19 -1.88 -9.25
CA LYS A 87 -16.86 -2.99 -8.56
C LYS A 87 -16.53 -3.06 -7.07
N TYR A 88 -15.26 -2.83 -6.71
CA TYR A 88 -14.77 -2.96 -5.34
C TYR A 88 -14.33 -1.61 -4.80
N LYS A 89 -15.22 -0.95 -4.07
CA LYS A 89 -14.88 0.22 -3.26
C LYS A 89 -14.28 -0.26 -1.94
N GLN A 90 -12.95 -0.41 -1.93
CA GLN A 90 -12.23 -0.96 -0.79
C GLN A 90 -12.28 0.00 0.39
N TRP A 91 -12.65 -0.51 1.57
CA TRP A 91 -12.68 0.26 2.81
C TRP A 91 -11.30 0.79 3.19
N ASN A 92 -10.23 0.03 2.94
CA ASN A 92 -8.84 0.47 3.11
C ASN A 92 -8.55 1.78 2.36
N ALA A 93 -9.01 1.88 1.10
CA ALA A 93 -8.83 3.08 0.29
C ALA A 93 -9.54 4.30 0.90
N ALA A 94 -10.74 4.09 1.46
CA ALA A 94 -11.50 5.13 2.12
C ALA A 94 -10.84 5.58 3.44
N PHE A 95 -10.29 4.64 4.20
CA PHE A 95 -9.53 4.96 5.43
C PHE A 95 -8.25 5.73 5.11
N ASP A 96 -7.49 5.30 4.09
CA ASP A 96 -6.30 6.03 3.64
C ASP A 96 -6.68 7.46 3.21
N ALA A 97 -7.77 7.61 2.44
CA ALA A 97 -8.27 8.92 1.99
C ALA A 97 -8.70 9.86 3.13
N GLY A 98 -9.08 9.30 4.29
CA GLY A 98 -9.55 10.05 5.46
C GLY A 98 -8.52 10.20 6.58
N TYR A 99 -7.27 9.80 6.34
CA TYR A 99 -6.16 9.91 7.29
C TYR A 99 -5.77 11.38 7.55
#